data_AF-A0A1G6XNT2-F1
#
_entry.id   AF-A0A1G6XNT2-F1
#
_cell.length_a   1.000
_cell.length_b   1.000
_cell.length_c   1.000
_cell.angle_alpha   90.00
_cell.angle_beta   90.00
_cell.angle_gamma   90.00
#
_symmetry.space_group_name_H-M   'P 1'
#
loop_
_entity.id
_entity.type
_entity.pdbx_description
1 polymer ?
#
loop_
_entity_poly.entity_id
_entity_poly.type
_entity_poly.pdbx_seq_one_letter_code
_entity_poly.pdbx_strand_id
1 'polypeptide(L)'
;MGLYLLTTKFPPGLLEGSDLLAKSSGVRRAYREAAPSFFVTASYQTSEDTTIDIVEADSAEDAEAGAAAIADATGTEIQVAAITTYNRHLASLS
;
A
#
# COMPACT_ATOMS: atom_id res chain seq x y z
N MET A 1 -10.58 -4.10 12.50
CA MET A 1 -9.18 -3.74 12.19
C MET A 1 -8.36 -4.97 11.85
N GLY A 2 -7.74 -4.96 10.67
CA GLY A 2 -6.80 -5.96 10.19
C GLY A 2 -5.69 -5.33 9.36
N LEU A 3 -4.64 -6.11 9.08
CA LEU A 3 -3.54 -5.69 8.20
C LEU A 3 -3.75 -6.21 6.78
N TYR A 4 -3.50 -5.34 5.81
CA TYR A 4 -3.65 -5.62 4.38
C TYR A 4 -2.38 -5.22 3.64
N LEU A 5 -2.03 -6.01 2.63
CA LEU A 5 -1.00 -5.70 1.65
C LEU A 5 -1.64 -5.00 0.47
N LEU A 6 -1.09 -3.85 0.10
CA LEU A 6 -1.40 -3.15 -1.13
C LEU A 6 -0.18 -3.28 -2.04
N THR A 7 -0.36 -3.93 -3.18
CA THR A 7 0.65 -3.92 -4.25
C THR A 7 0.26 -2.84 -5.24
N THR A 8 1.07 -1.79 -5.32
CA THR A 8 0.81 -0.62 -6.16
C THR A 8 1.79 -0.60 -7.31
N LYS A 9 1.28 -0.64 -8.55
CA LYS A 9 2.06 -0.45 -9.76
C LYS A 9 1.84 0.96 -10.29
N PHE A 10 2.93 1.70 -10.42
CA PHE A 10 2.93 3.09 -10.86
C PHE A 10 3.08 3.17 -12.38
N PRO A 11 2.35 4.08 -13.05
CA PRO A 11 2.58 4.33 -14.46
C PRO A 11 3.97 4.93 -14.68
N PRO A 12 4.60 4.65 -15.85
CA PRO A 12 5.89 5.23 -16.19
C PRO A 12 5.82 6.76 -16.17
N GLY A 13 6.88 7.40 -15.64
CA GLY A 13 6.94 8.85 -15.49
C GLY A 13 6.33 9.40 -14.19
N LEU A 14 5.43 8.67 -13.50
CA LEU A 14 4.96 9.08 -12.17
C LEU A 14 6.09 9.04 -11.13
N LEU A 15 7.08 8.16 -11.37
CA LEU A 15 8.26 7.98 -10.56
C LEU A 15 9.55 8.42 -11.27
N GLU A 16 9.53 9.20 -12.35
CA GLU A 16 10.78 9.74 -12.92
C GLU A 16 11.11 11.10 -12.30
N GLY A 17 12.34 11.27 -11.78
CA GLY A 17 12.91 12.60 -11.49
C GLY A 17 12.94 13.11 -10.04
N SER A 18 12.53 12.36 -9.02
CA SER A 18 12.66 12.81 -7.61
C SER A 18 13.11 11.71 -6.64
N ASP A 19 13.74 12.14 -5.56
CA ASP A 19 14.27 11.28 -4.50
C ASP A 19 13.18 10.31 -3.98
N LEU A 20 13.53 9.04 -3.78
CA LEU A 20 12.59 7.96 -3.44
C LEU A 20 11.79 8.25 -2.17
N LEU A 21 12.42 8.97 -1.22
CA LEU A 21 11.80 9.51 -0.02
C LEU A 21 10.71 10.57 -0.31
N ALA A 22 10.93 11.46 -1.28
CA ALA A 22 9.94 12.46 -1.70
C ALA A 22 8.75 11.81 -2.44
N LYS A 23 8.98 10.76 -3.22
CA LYS A 23 7.91 9.98 -3.88
C LYS A 23 7.06 9.21 -2.88
N SER A 24 7.70 8.60 -1.86
CA SER A 24 6.97 7.97 -0.76
C SER A 24 6.07 8.97 -0.02
N SER A 25 6.44 10.26 0.02
CA SER A 25 5.62 11.32 0.62
C SER A 25 4.40 11.71 -0.24
N GLY A 26 4.54 11.70 -1.58
CA GLY A 26 3.47 12.05 -2.51
C GLY A 26 2.39 10.97 -2.57
N VAL A 27 2.80 9.70 -2.65
CA VAL A 27 1.85 8.58 -2.59
C VAL A 27 1.21 8.52 -1.20
N ARG A 28 1.96 8.65 -0.09
CA ARG A 28 1.39 8.73 1.27
C ARG A 28 0.43 9.90 1.47
N ARG A 29 0.64 11.01 0.77
CA ARG A 29 -0.32 12.12 0.75
C ARG A 29 -1.59 11.73 -0.01
N ALA A 30 -1.48 11.08 -1.17
CA ALA A 30 -2.62 10.51 -1.88
C ALA A 30 -3.36 9.47 -1.02
N TYR A 31 -2.64 8.61 -0.28
CA TYR A 31 -3.24 7.70 0.72
C TYR A 31 -4.07 8.48 1.74
N ARG A 32 -3.53 9.56 2.33
CA ARG A 32 -4.21 10.35 3.36
C ARG A 32 -5.43 11.11 2.81
N GLU A 33 -5.34 11.63 1.59
CA GLU A 33 -6.40 12.44 0.98
C GLU A 33 -7.53 11.57 0.41
N ALA A 34 -7.18 10.47 -0.27
CA ALA A 34 -8.15 9.58 -0.93
C ALA A 34 -8.71 8.48 0.00
N ALA A 35 -7.93 8.04 0.99
CA ALA A 35 -8.30 6.97 1.91
C ALA A 35 -7.94 7.33 3.37
N PRO A 36 -8.65 8.28 3.99
CA PRO A 36 -8.30 8.78 5.34
C PRO A 36 -8.40 7.73 6.44
N SER A 37 -9.11 6.62 6.21
CA SER A 37 -9.15 5.45 7.09
C SER A 37 -7.93 4.54 6.96
N PHE A 38 -7.00 4.81 6.03
CA PHE A 38 -5.82 3.97 5.80
C PHE A 38 -4.64 4.50 6.57
N PHE A 39 -4.04 3.61 7.36
CA PHE A 39 -2.77 3.89 7.99
C PHE A 39 -1.68 2.99 7.40
N VAL A 40 -0.79 3.59 6.60
CA VAL A 40 0.38 2.88 6.05
C VAL A 40 1.41 2.66 7.17
N THR A 41 1.58 1.42 7.59
CA THR A 41 2.53 1.03 8.65
C THR A 41 3.92 0.76 8.12
N ALA A 42 4.03 0.19 6.92
CA ALA A 42 5.29 -0.07 6.25
C ALA A 42 5.15 0.04 4.74
N SER A 43 6.26 0.31 4.05
CA SER A 43 6.31 0.44 2.60
C SER A 43 7.63 -0.11 2.08
N TYR A 44 7.57 -0.97 1.07
CA TYR A 44 8.72 -1.64 0.47
C TYR A 44 8.67 -1.45 -1.05
N GLN A 45 9.78 -1.05 -1.68
CA GLN A 45 9.89 -1.04 -3.13
C GLN A 45 10.37 -2.41 -3.62
N THR A 46 9.67 -2.99 -4.59
CA THR A 46 10.03 -4.30 -5.16
C THR A 46 10.60 -4.21 -6.59
N SER A 47 10.27 -3.15 -7.32
CA SER A 47 10.84 -2.80 -8.62
C SER A 47 10.87 -1.28 -8.81
N GLU A 48 11.40 -0.80 -9.93
CA GLU A 48 11.41 0.64 -10.27
C GLU A 48 10.00 1.27 -10.28
N ASP A 49 8.98 0.48 -10.59
CA ASP A 49 7.59 0.90 -10.78
C ASP A 49 6.59 0.26 -9.80
N THR A 50 7.03 -0.52 -8.80
CA THR A 50 6.12 -1.26 -7.91
C THR A 50 6.49 -1.12 -6.43
N THR A 51 5.49 -0.80 -5.60
CA THR A 51 5.59 -0.84 -4.14
C THR A 51 4.65 -1.88 -3.54
N ILE A 52 5.03 -2.35 -2.36
CA ILE A 52 4.19 -3.11 -1.43
C ILE A 52 4.05 -2.29 -0.17
N ASP A 53 2.82 -1.90 0.14
CA ASP A 53 2.45 -1.11 1.31
C ASP A 53 1.66 -1.99 2.28
N ILE A 54 2.02 -1.96 3.56
CA ILE A 54 1.23 -2.59 4.63
C ILE A 54 0.31 -1.51 5.18
N VAL A 55 -0.99 -1.75 5.17
CA VAL A 55 -1.99 -0.81 5.71
C VAL A 55 -2.84 -1.47 6.78
N GLU A 56 -3.22 -0.67 7.76
CA GLU A 56 -4.31 -0.99 8.67
C GLU A 56 -5.62 -0.43 8.12
N ALA A 57 -6.65 -1.27 8.11
CA ALA A 57 -8.02 -0.89 7.76
C ALA A 57 -9.03 -1.61 8.66
N ASP A 58 -10.22 -1.03 8.82
CA ASP A 58 -11.26 -1.59 9.69
C ASP A 58 -11.81 -2.92 9.18
N SER A 59 -12.01 -3.01 7.86
CA SER A 59 -12.47 -4.20 7.13
C SER A 59 -11.75 -4.37 5.78
N ALA A 60 -11.99 -5.50 5.11
CA ALA A 60 -11.47 -5.75 3.77
C ALA A 60 -12.15 -4.83 2.74
N GLU A 61 -13.45 -4.57 2.92
CA GLU A 61 -14.23 -3.66 2.09
C GLU A 61 -13.69 -2.22 2.18
N ASP A 62 -13.30 -1.78 3.39
CA ASP A 62 -12.64 -0.48 3.56
C ASP A 62 -11.28 -0.48 2.84
N ALA A 63 -10.48 -1.54 3.00
CA ALA A 63 -9.18 -1.70 2.34
C ALA A 63 -9.27 -1.70 0.80
N GLU A 64 -10.32 -2.27 0.23
CA GLU A 64 -10.60 -2.23 -1.20
C GLU A 64 -11.10 -0.86 -1.64
N ALA A 65 -12.01 -0.24 -0.89
CA ALA A 65 -12.57 1.08 -1.21
C ALA A 65 -11.50 2.17 -1.23
N GLY A 66 -10.62 2.21 -0.23
CA GLY A 66 -9.53 3.19 -0.23
C GLY A 66 -8.46 2.89 -1.27
N ALA A 67 -8.17 1.62 -1.58
CA ALA A 67 -7.28 1.26 -2.69
C ALA A 67 -7.85 1.74 -4.04
N ALA A 68 -9.15 1.55 -4.27
CA ALA A 68 -9.82 2.04 -5.46
C ALA A 68 -9.79 3.58 -5.55
N ALA A 69 -10.00 4.28 -4.43
CA ALA A 69 -9.92 5.74 -4.38
C ALA A 69 -8.51 6.27 -4.71
N ILE A 70 -7.46 5.59 -4.22
CA ILE A 70 -6.08 5.95 -4.52
C ILE A 70 -5.76 5.67 -6.00
N ALA A 71 -6.19 4.51 -6.52
CA ALA A 71 -6.03 4.15 -7.91
C ALA A 71 -6.65 5.21 -8.84
N ASP A 72 -7.87 5.66 -8.55
CA ASP A 72 -8.56 6.72 -9.30
C ASP A 72 -7.82 8.07 -9.22
N ALA A 73 -7.39 8.47 -8.01
CA ALA A 73 -6.71 9.75 -7.80
C ALA A 73 -5.30 9.83 -8.45
N THR A 74 -4.62 8.68 -8.60
CA THR A 74 -3.22 8.63 -9.03
C THR A 74 -3.01 7.98 -10.39
N GLY A 75 -4.06 7.36 -10.96
CA GLY A 75 -3.96 6.55 -12.17
C GLY A 75 -3.10 5.29 -11.99
N THR A 76 -2.99 4.79 -10.75
CA THR A 76 -2.20 3.60 -10.42
C THR A 76 -3.05 2.34 -10.44
N GLU A 77 -2.41 1.19 -10.65
CA GLU A 77 -3.06 -0.11 -10.44
C GLU A 77 -2.74 -0.58 -9.02
N ILE A 78 -3.77 -0.86 -8.22
CA ILE A 78 -3.59 -1.32 -6.83
C ILE A 78 -4.32 -2.65 -6.64
N GLN A 79 -3.58 -3.62 -6.12
CA GLN A 79 -4.11 -4.93 -5.72
C GLN A 79 -4.09 -5.04 -4.18
N VAL A 80 -5.19 -5.48 -3.60
CA VAL A 80 -5.35 -5.65 -2.14
C VAL A 80 -5.33 -7.12 -1.78
N ALA A 81 -4.56 -7.49 -0.76
CA ALA A 81 -4.54 -8.83 -0.19
C ALA A 81 -4.55 -8.77 1.33
N ALA A 82 -5.41 -9.54 1.99
CA ALA A 82 -5.40 -9.65 3.45
C ALA A 82 -4.12 -10.35 3.93
N ILE A 83 -3.45 -9.76 4.94
CA ILE A 83 -2.42 -10.49 5.69
C ILE A 83 -3.16 -11.42 6.64
N THR A 84 -3.51 -12.61 6.16
CA THR A 84 -3.94 -13.68 7.07
C THR A 84 -2.76 -13.96 7.98
N THR A 85 -2.95 -13.80 9.29
CA THR A 85 -1.93 -14.12 10.29
C THR A 85 -1.57 -15.61 10.16
N TYR A 86 -0.52 -15.93 9.40
CA TYR A 86 0.02 -17.28 9.28
C TYR A 86 0.77 -17.63 10.57
N ASN A 87 0.02 -18.01 11.60
CA ASN A 87 0.51 -18.30 12.94
C ASN A 87 1.14 -19.71 13.08
N ARG A 88 1.78 -20.27 12.03
CA ARG A 88 2.20 -21.70 12.05
C ARG A 88 3.70 -21.99 12.15
N HIS A 89 4.61 -21.01 12.01
CA HIS A 89 6.04 -21.35 11.96
C HIS A 89 7.02 -20.48 12.78
N LEU A 90 6.58 -19.41 13.46
CA LEU A 90 7.47 -18.63 14.33
C LEU A 90 7.81 -19.31 15.67
N ALA A 91 7.15 -20.42 16.01
CA ALA A 91 7.39 -21.17 17.25
C ALA A 91 8.50 -22.25 17.15
N SER A 92 9.26 -22.33 16.05
CA SER A 92 10.21 -23.44 15.81
C SER A 92 11.64 -23.01 15.48
N LEU A 93 12.03 -21.76 15.77
CA LEU A 93 13.44 -21.33 15.72
C LEU A 93 14.04 -21.11 17.11
N SER A 94 13.54 -21.86 18.10
CA SER A 94 14.18 -22.05 19.40
C SER A 94 14.79 -23.45 19.50
#